data_AF-A0A1F5HNJ0-F1
#
_entry.id   AF-A0A1F5HNJ0-F1
#
_cell.length_a   1.000
_cell.length_b   1.000
_cell.length_c   1.000
_cell.angle_alpha   90.00
_cell.angle_beta   90.00
_cell.angle_gamma   90.00
#
_symmetry.space_group_name_H-M   'P 1'
#
loop_
_entity.id
_entity.type
_entity.pdbx_description
1 polymer ?
#
loop_
_entity_poly.entity_id
_entity_poly.type
_entity_poly.pdbx_seq_one_letter_code
_entity_poly.pdbx_strand_id
1 'polypeptide(L)'
;MRTKILPVLVILFASVLLSACESSSTGSVQGIDSTFSRDDDPKTERSYPDRDCADFSSQSEAQDFFEENGVDSDPHNLDRDGDSIACESL
;
A
#
# COMPACT_ATOMS: atom_id res chain seq x y z
N MET A 1 -33.20 1.44 -45.05
CA MET A 1 -32.12 0.43 -45.01
C MET A 1 -30.97 1.05 -44.22
N ARG A 2 -31.00 0.84 -42.90
CA ARG A 2 -30.08 1.47 -41.94
C ARG A 2 -29.07 0.43 -41.45
N THR A 3 -27.84 0.93 -41.31
CA THR A 3 -26.65 0.41 -40.62
C THR A 3 -25.88 -0.77 -41.22
N LYS A 4 -24.67 -0.42 -41.69
CA LYS A 4 -23.52 -1.26 -42.03
C LYS A 4 -22.99 -1.91 -40.74
N ILE A 5 -23.14 -3.23 -40.60
CA ILE A 5 -22.75 -4.00 -39.38
C ILE A 5 -21.49 -4.87 -39.61
N LEU A 6 -20.68 -4.59 -40.64
CA LEU A 6 -19.45 -5.36 -40.89
C LEU A 6 -18.31 -4.40 -41.21
N PRO A 7 -17.52 -3.95 -40.21
CA PRO A 7 -16.23 -4.60 -39.96
C PRO A 7 -15.70 -4.57 -38.50
N VAL A 8 -16.46 -4.07 -37.51
CA VAL A 8 -15.92 -3.84 -36.15
C VAL A 8 -15.76 -5.14 -35.33
N LEU A 9 -16.45 -6.22 -35.68
CA LEU A 9 -16.42 -7.48 -34.92
C LEU A 9 -15.11 -8.29 -35.15
N VAL A 10 -14.29 -7.96 -36.15
CA VAL A 10 -13.03 -8.68 -36.45
C VAL A 10 -11.84 -8.11 -35.66
N ILE A 11 -11.96 -6.93 -35.03
CA ILE A 11 -10.86 -6.29 -34.29
C ILE A 11 -10.78 -6.78 -32.83
N LEU A 12 -11.80 -7.47 -32.33
CA LEU A 12 -11.93 -7.80 -30.90
C LEU A 12 -11.29 -9.12 -30.44
N PHE A 13 -10.63 -9.91 -31.30
CA PHE A 13 -10.32 -11.31 -30.95
C PHE A 13 -8.88 -11.83 -31.04
N ALA A 14 -7.85 -11.11 -31.51
CA ALA A 14 -6.63 -11.86 -31.89
C ALA A 14 -5.23 -11.30 -31.62
N SER A 15 -4.96 -10.06 -31.21
CA SER A 15 -3.55 -9.60 -31.41
C SER A 15 -2.89 -8.64 -30.42
N VAL A 16 -3.43 -8.39 -29.23
CA VAL A 16 -2.66 -7.68 -28.18
C VAL A 16 -2.59 -8.48 -26.88
N LEU A 17 -2.43 -9.81 -27.01
CA LEU A 17 -1.99 -10.72 -25.95
C LEU A 17 -0.46 -10.92 -26.01
N LEU A 18 0.33 -9.85 -25.92
CA LEU A 18 1.77 -9.99 -25.72
C LEU A 18 2.35 -8.84 -24.90
N SER A 19 1.79 -8.64 -23.70
CA SER A 19 2.48 -7.94 -22.62
C SER A 19 3.10 -9.01 -21.72
N ALA A 20 4.22 -9.59 -22.16
CA ALA A 20 5.05 -10.41 -21.29
C ALA A 20 5.81 -9.46 -20.35
N CYS A 21 5.66 -9.65 -19.03
CA CYS A 21 6.51 -8.99 -18.06
C CYS A 21 7.92 -9.59 -18.17
N GLU A 22 8.93 -8.74 -18.38
CA GLU A 22 10.32 -9.14 -18.25
C GLU A 22 10.74 -8.84 -16.80
N SER A 23 10.51 -9.80 -15.91
CA SER A 23 11.01 -9.76 -14.53
C SER A 23 12.51 -10.00 -14.53
N SER A 24 13.31 -8.94 -14.58
CA SER A 24 14.74 -9.02 -14.30
C SER A 24 15.00 -8.85 -12.81
N SER A 25 15.16 -9.98 -12.14
CA SER A 25 15.67 -10.08 -10.77
C SER A 25 17.14 -9.69 -10.74
N THR A 26 17.49 -8.59 -10.05
CA THR A 26 18.84 -8.40 -9.53
C THR A 26 18.75 -7.95 -8.09
N GLY A 27 18.95 -8.91 -7.18
CA GLY A 27 19.22 -8.61 -5.79
C GLY A 27 20.59 -7.94 -5.66
N SER A 28 20.69 -6.95 -4.79
CA SER A 28 21.96 -6.43 -4.31
C SER A 28 21.77 -5.97 -2.87
N VAL A 29 22.13 -6.85 -1.95
CA VAL A 29 22.40 -6.49 -0.56
C VAL A 29 23.73 -5.76 -0.55
N GLN A 30 23.72 -4.46 -0.25
CA GLN A 30 24.93 -3.70 0.00
C GLN A 30 24.72 -2.78 1.22
N GLY A 31 25.53 -3.03 2.25
CA GLY A 31 26.12 -1.98 3.06
C GLY A 31 25.28 -1.43 4.20
N ILE A 32 25.50 -2.00 5.39
CA ILE A 32 25.44 -1.25 6.64
C ILE A 32 26.51 -0.15 6.63
N ASP A 33 26.12 1.13 6.69
CA ASP A 33 26.89 2.15 7.40
C ASP A 33 25.97 3.34 7.77
N SER A 34 25.89 3.57 9.07
CA SER A 34 25.03 4.55 9.71
C SER A 34 25.62 5.95 9.61
N THR A 35 25.27 6.71 8.57
CA THR A 35 25.07 8.17 8.66
C THR A 35 24.27 8.64 7.44
N PHE A 36 22.94 8.70 7.55
CA PHE A 36 22.11 9.30 6.50
C PHE A 36 21.29 10.44 7.12
N SER A 37 21.85 11.64 7.10
CA SER A 37 21.03 12.85 7.17
C SER A 37 20.15 12.84 5.94
N ARG A 38 18.87 12.50 6.11
CA ARG A 38 17.87 12.56 5.03
C ARG A 38 17.50 14.02 4.83
N ASP A 39 18.25 14.72 3.98
CA ASP A 39 17.90 16.07 3.52
C ASP A 39 16.80 16.06 2.42
N ASP A 40 16.26 14.88 2.09
CA ASP A 40 15.16 14.66 1.14
C ASP A 40 13.94 13.95 1.77
N ASP A 41 13.64 14.20 3.04
CA ASP A 41 12.29 13.93 3.56
C ASP A 41 11.51 15.26 3.53
N PRO A 42 10.84 15.62 2.42
CA PRO A 42 9.70 16.49 2.53
C PRO A 42 8.75 15.68 3.39
N LYS A 43 8.78 15.93 4.71
CA LYS A 43 7.88 15.40 5.72
C LYS A 43 6.55 15.33 5.01
N THR A 44 6.19 14.13 4.57
CA THR A 44 4.97 13.98 3.81
C THR A 44 3.97 14.25 4.90
N GLU A 45 3.47 15.50 4.91
CA GLU A 45 2.34 15.90 5.72
C GLU A 45 1.22 15.08 5.11
N ARG A 46 1.18 13.80 5.50
CA ARG A 46 -0.04 13.03 5.52
C ARG A 46 -1.04 14.01 6.11
N SER A 47 -2.18 14.15 5.45
CA SER A 47 -3.22 15.09 5.89
C SER A 47 -3.61 14.86 7.36
N TYR A 48 -3.18 13.74 7.95
CA TYR A 48 -3.23 13.39 9.36
C TYR A 48 -1.86 12.97 9.90
N PRO A 49 -1.52 13.36 11.14
CA PRO A 49 -0.32 12.89 11.82
C PRO A 49 -0.35 11.36 11.96
N ASP A 50 0.83 10.74 11.87
CA ASP A 50 0.97 9.32 12.21
C ASP A 50 0.62 9.09 13.68
N ARG A 51 0.07 7.91 13.97
CA ARG A 51 -0.24 7.48 15.33
C ARG A 51 0.40 6.13 15.52
N ASP A 52 1.27 6.03 16.51
CA ASP A 52 1.90 4.79 16.92
C ASP A 52 1.23 4.25 18.19
N CYS A 53 1.46 2.98 18.53
CA CYS A 53 0.98 2.40 19.79
C CYS A 53 1.39 3.21 21.04
N ALA A 54 2.53 3.90 21.01
CA ALA A 54 2.99 4.73 22.12
C ALA A 54 2.17 6.02 22.31
N ASP A 55 1.32 6.40 21.35
CA ASP A 55 0.43 7.56 21.45
C ASP A 55 -0.85 7.27 22.24
N PHE A 56 -1.14 5.99 22.53
CA PHE A 56 -2.36 5.56 23.22
C PHE A 56 -2.09 5.15 24.66
N SER A 57 -3.09 5.36 25.50
CA SER A 57 -3.00 5.04 26.94
C SER A 57 -3.25 3.57 27.23
N SER A 58 -3.94 2.88 26.32
CA SER A 58 -4.37 1.48 26.46
C SER A 58 -4.65 0.85 25.10
N GLN A 59 -4.61 -0.48 25.03
CA GLN A 59 -4.99 -1.25 23.84
C GLN A 59 -6.41 -0.94 23.36
N SER A 60 -7.37 -0.74 24.26
CA SER A 60 -8.75 -0.41 23.88
C SER A 60 -8.85 0.91 23.10
N GLU A 61 -8.08 1.93 23.51
CA GLU A 61 -8.07 3.24 22.84
C GLU A 61 -7.42 3.13 21.45
N ALA A 62 -6.35 2.33 21.33
CA ALA A 62 -5.71 2.05 20.05
C ALA A 62 -6.62 1.25 19.11
N GLN A 63 -7.37 0.28 19.64
CA GLN A 63 -8.33 -0.53 18.88
C GLN A 63 -9.47 0.32 18.31
N ASP A 64 -10.07 1.19 19.14
CA ASP A 64 -11.13 2.10 18.68
C ASP A 64 -10.63 2.98 17.52
N PHE A 65 -9.40 3.50 17.63
CA PHE A 65 -8.78 4.29 16.58
C PHE A 65 -8.47 3.47 15.31
N PHE A 66 -7.97 2.24 15.46
CA PHE A 66 -7.68 1.34 14.35
C PHE A 66 -8.95 1.00 13.55
N GLU A 67 -10.06 0.72 14.24
CA GLU A 67 -11.36 0.44 13.62
C GLU A 67 -11.94 1.67 12.89
N GLU A 68 -11.75 2.88 13.43
CA GLU A 68 -12.21 4.13 12.80
C GLU A 68 -11.39 4.50 11.56
N ASN A 69 -10.09 4.17 11.54
CA ASN A 69 -9.17 4.57 10.47
C ASN A 69 -8.98 3.49 9.39
N GLY A 70 -9.64 2.34 9.52
CA GLY A 70 -9.71 1.30 8.49
C GLY A 70 -8.70 0.18 8.68
N VAL A 71 -9.20 -0.92 9.25
CA VAL A 71 -8.43 -2.13 9.59
C VAL A 71 -7.72 -2.78 8.40
N ASP A 72 -8.30 -2.70 7.20
CA ASP A 72 -7.76 -3.36 6.00
C ASP A 72 -6.52 -2.66 5.43
N SER A 73 -6.44 -1.35 5.62
CA SER A 73 -5.36 -0.51 5.08
C SER A 73 -4.25 -0.25 6.08
N ASP A 74 -4.52 -0.50 7.37
CA ASP A 74 -3.72 -0.12 8.53
C ASP A 74 -2.74 1.04 8.26
N PRO A 75 -3.25 2.25 7.97
CA PRO A 75 -2.39 3.36 7.55
C PRO A 75 -1.43 3.83 8.64
N HIS A 76 -1.69 3.42 9.87
CA HIS A 76 -0.95 3.75 11.09
C HIS A 76 -0.09 2.57 11.58
N ASN A 77 -0.14 1.42 10.89
CA ASN A 77 0.64 0.23 11.20
C ASN A 77 0.51 -0.20 12.68
N LEU A 78 -0.72 -0.11 13.21
CA LEU A 78 -1.08 -0.44 14.59
C LEU A 78 -1.28 -1.95 14.80
N ASP A 79 -1.62 -2.68 13.74
CA ASP A 79 -1.77 -4.14 13.67
C ASP A 79 -0.70 -4.71 12.72
N ARG A 80 0.49 -4.96 13.27
CA ARG A 80 1.67 -5.32 12.47
C ARG A 80 1.67 -6.76 12.03
N ASP A 81 0.96 -7.61 12.75
CA ASP A 81 0.82 -9.04 12.50
C ASP A 81 -0.43 -9.39 11.68
N GLY A 82 -1.37 -8.45 11.56
CA GLY A 82 -2.53 -8.55 10.69
C GLY A 82 -3.62 -9.46 11.26
N ASP A 83 -3.72 -9.54 12.58
CA ASP A 83 -4.71 -10.36 13.27
C ASP A 83 -6.00 -9.59 13.62
N SER A 84 -6.09 -8.33 13.16
CA SER A 84 -7.13 -7.34 13.44
C SER A 84 -7.20 -6.83 14.88
N ILE A 85 -6.14 -7.04 15.66
CA ILE A 85 -5.98 -6.54 17.02
C ILE A 85 -4.82 -5.53 17.06
N ALA A 86 -5.18 -4.25 17.20
CA ALA A 86 -4.19 -3.19 17.29
C ALA A 86 -3.46 -3.20 18.64
N CYS A 87 -2.14 -2.98 18.60
CA CYS A 87 -1.31 -2.71 19.77
C CYS A 87 -1.53 -3.65 20.96
N GLU A 88 -1.61 -4.96 20.71
CA GLU A 88 -1.83 -6.04 21.69
C GLU A 88 -0.90 -6.03 22.93
N SER A 89 0.21 -5.29 22.86
CA SER A 89 1.23 -5.16 23.91
C SER A 89 0.99 -4.02 24.92
N LEU A 90 -0.05 -3.19 24.74
CA LEU A 90 -0.40 -2.07 25.65
C LEU A 90 -1.31 -2.50 26.81
#